data_AF-Q5QBM2-F1
#
_entry.id   AF-Q5QBM2-F1
#
_cell.length_a   1.000
_cell.length_b   1.000
_cell.length_c   1.000
_cell.angle_alpha   90.00
_cell.angle_beta   90.00
_cell.angle_gamma   90.00
#
_symmetry.space_group_name_H-M   'P 1'
#
loop_
_entity.id
_entity.type
_entity.pdbx_description
1 polymer ?
#
loop_
_entity_poly.entity_id
_entity_poly.type
_entity_poly.pdbx_seq_one_letter_code
_entity_poly.pdbx_strand_id
1 'polypeptide(L)'
;IFSFFVSASYEVIKKSSIEVNPNVIFLPTKNYTPDWDSLDSRPLPKWFDEAKVGIFIHWGVYSVPSFGSEWFWWNWQGIYNENYTNYMERNYRPGFTYQEFAPDFTAELFDPKEWAEIFENSGAQYVVLTSKHHDGYALWPSKYSFGWNSKDVGSHRDLVGELRDAIVKNTKLKFGLYHSLYEWFNPLYLKDKASNFTSKHFVRNKVWPEMQEIVSTYKPEVLWSDGDWETDEDYWESKEFLAWLYNKSPVRKTIVTNDRWGRGTGCKHGDS
;
A
#
# COMPACT_ATOMS: atom_id res chain seq x y z
N ILE A 1 -0.48 -18.65 -28.08
CA ILE A 1 0.19 -19.82 -27.46
C ILE A 1 1.55 -19.32 -26.98
N PHE A 2 1.69 -19.01 -25.70
CA PHE A 2 2.97 -18.62 -25.11
C PHE A 2 3.36 -19.70 -24.09
N SER A 3 4.56 -20.24 -24.28
CA SER A 3 5.19 -21.24 -23.43
C SER A 3 6.27 -20.53 -22.61
N PHE A 4 6.31 -20.78 -21.30
CA PHE A 4 7.42 -20.40 -20.43
C PHE A 4 8.05 -21.66 -19.84
N PHE A 5 9.38 -21.76 -19.95
CA PHE A 5 10.19 -22.72 -19.21
C PHE A 5 10.67 -22.06 -17.91
N VAL A 6 10.54 -22.77 -16.79
CA VAL A 6 11.14 -22.39 -15.50
C VAL A 6 12.15 -23.48 -15.12
N SER A 7 13.38 -23.08 -14.84
CA SER A 7 14.40 -23.89 -14.19
C SER A 7 14.53 -23.39 -12.75
N ALA A 8 14.42 -24.30 -11.78
CA ALA A 8 14.66 -24.04 -10.38
C ALA A 8 15.83 -24.91 -9.90
N SER A 9 16.76 -24.33 -9.16
CA SER A 9 17.75 -25.05 -8.35
C SER A 9 17.52 -24.67 -6.88
N TYR A 10 17.67 -25.66 -5.99
CA TYR A 10 17.45 -25.52 -4.55
C TYR A 10 18.70 -25.94 -3.78
N GLU A 11 19.01 -25.23 -2.69
CA GLU A 11 19.97 -25.67 -1.66
C GLU A 11 19.20 -26.07 -0.40
N VAL A 12 19.59 -27.20 0.19
CA VAL A 12 18.98 -27.76 1.40
C VAL A 12 19.74 -27.24 2.63
N ILE A 13 19.11 -26.39 3.44
CA ILE A 13 19.65 -25.99 4.75
C ILE A 13 19.18 -26.97 5.83
N LYS A 14 20.13 -27.57 6.55
CA LYS A 14 19.87 -28.52 7.65
C LYS A 14 19.26 -27.82 8.87
N LYS A 15 18.21 -28.43 9.42
CA LYS A 15 17.50 -28.01 10.63
C LYS A 15 18.34 -28.30 11.88
N SER A 16 18.65 -27.30 12.70
CA SER A 16 19.16 -27.49 14.06
C SER A 16 17.99 -27.58 15.05
N SER A 17 17.95 -28.64 15.84
CA SER A 17 16.97 -28.85 16.91
C SER A 17 17.31 -28.03 18.15
N ILE A 18 16.38 -27.21 18.62
CA ILE A 18 16.41 -26.59 19.95
C ILE A 18 15.28 -27.21 20.76
N GLU A 19 15.62 -27.81 21.90
CA GLU A 19 14.68 -28.35 22.89
C GLU A 19 13.91 -27.23 23.59
N VAL A 20 12.59 -27.40 23.75
CA VAL A 20 11.71 -26.42 24.39
C VAL A 20 11.52 -26.78 25.87
N ASN A 21 11.95 -25.88 26.76
CA ASN A 21 11.74 -25.94 28.21
C ASN A 21 10.36 -25.32 28.57
N PRO A 22 9.48 -25.99 29.35
CA PRO A 22 8.07 -25.59 29.50
C PRO A 22 7.81 -24.51 30.57
N ASN A 23 8.74 -23.59 30.81
CA ASN A 23 8.47 -22.41 31.64
C ASN A 23 8.07 -21.25 30.73
N VAL A 24 6.77 -20.96 30.67
CA VAL A 24 6.22 -19.78 29.99
C VAL A 24 6.67 -18.53 30.76
N ILE A 25 7.86 -18.06 30.43
CA ILE A 25 8.32 -16.72 30.75
C ILE A 25 7.49 -15.80 29.85
N PHE A 26 6.69 -14.92 30.45
CA PHE A 26 6.18 -13.75 29.74
C PHE A 26 7.40 -12.98 29.23
N LEU A 27 7.77 -13.17 27.96
CA LEU A 27 8.79 -12.37 27.32
C LEU A 27 8.30 -10.92 27.41
N PRO A 28 9.10 -9.99 27.97
CA PRO A 28 8.74 -8.59 27.95
C PRO A 28 8.49 -8.21 26.49
N THR A 29 7.37 -7.53 26.23
CA THR A 29 7.08 -7.01 24.90
C THR A 29 8.25 -6.11 24.51
N LYS A 30 9.11 -6.60 23.60
CA LYS A 30 10.24 -5.84 23.09
C LYS A 30 9.67 -4.56 22.49
N ASN A 31 10.00 -3.42 23.11
CA ASN A 31 9.56 -2.12 22.66
C ASN A 31 10.57 -1.63 21.63
N TYR A 32 10.13 -1.42 20.39
CA TYR A 32 11.00 -0.97 19.31
C TYR A 32 11.22 0.55 19.38
N THR A 33 12.46 1.00 19.47
CA THR A 33 12.85 2.40 19.34
C THR A 33 12.89 2.83 17.86
N PRO A 34 12.71 4.13 17.55
CA PRO A 34 12.68 4.65 16.19
C PRO A 34 14.09 4.80 15.60
N ASP A 35 14.80 3.67 15.51
CA ASP A 35 16.11 3.52 14.87
C ASP A 35 16.17 2.16 14.17
N TRP A 36 16.94 2.09 13.09
CA TRP A 36 16.97 0.91 12.22
C TRP A 36 17.48 -0.34 12.93
N ASP A 37 18.51 -0.24 13.78
CA ASP A 37 19.03 -1.39 14.54
C ASP A 37 17.93 -2.05 15.40
N SER A 38 17.10 -1.24 16.06
CA SER A 38 15.95 -1.74 16.79
C SER A 38 14.86 -2.27 15.87
N LEU A 39 14.45 -1.52 14.85
CA LEU A 39 13.34 -1.89 13.97
C LEU A 39 13.62 -3.17 13.19
N ASP A 40 14.82 -3.30 12.62
CA ASP A 40 15.26 -4.47 11.83
C ASP A 40 15.51 -5.70 12.71
N SER A 41 15.63 -5.52 14.04
CA SER A 41 15.70 -6.64 14.98
C SER A 41 14.36 -7.33 15.24
N ARG A 42 13.28 -6.82 14.64
CA ARG A 42 11.95 -7.44 14.69
C ARG A 42 11.98 -8.75 13.90
N PRO A 43 11.53 -9.88 14.49
CA PRO A 43 11.45 -11.13 13.75
C PRO A 43 10.35 -11.06 12.69
N LEU A 44 10.66 -11.50 11.48
CA LEU A 44 9.69 -11.64 10.40
C LEU A 44 8.50 -12.50 10.85
N PRO A 45 7.25 -12.04 10.67
CA PRO A 45 6.07 -12.87 10.92
C PRO A 45 6.11 -14.18 10.12
N LYS A 46 6.03 -15.32 10.82
CA LYS A 46 6.19 -16.67 10.23
C LYS A 46 5.29 -16.91 9.01
N TRP A 47 4.08 -16.37 9.03
CA TRP A 47 3.12 -16.55 7.94
C TRP A 47 3.64 -16.01 6.61
N PHE A 48 4.44 -14.93 6.61
CA PHE A 48 4.92 -14.29 5.40
C PHE A 48 6.04 -15.09 4.75
N ASP A 49 6.95 -15.63 5.55
CA ASP A 49 7.93 -16.60 5.05
C ASP A 49 7.23 -17.83 4.46
N GLU A 50 6.13 -18.31 5.06
CA GLU A 50 5.37 -19.46 4.53
C GLU A 50 4.54 -19.13 3.28
N ALA A 51 4.15 -17.86 3.08
CA ALA A 51 3.17 -17.45 2.08
C ALA A 51 3.65 -17.63 0.63
N LYS A 52 4.91 -17.27 0.34
CA LYS A 52 5.63 -17.33 -0.96
C LYS A 52 5.00 -16.60 -2.15
N VAL A 53 3.69 -16.58 -2.31
CA VAL A 53 2.95 -16.01 -3.45
C VAL A 53 1.82 -15.11 -2.93
N GLY A 54 1.75 -13.90 -3.47
CA GLY A 54 0.66 -12.96 -3.24
C GLY A 54 0.20 -12.27 -4.52
N ILE A 55 -0.97 -11.63 -4.45
CA ILE A 55 -1.57 -10.87 -5.55
C ILE A 55 -1.49 -9.38 -5.22
N PHE A 56 -1.08 -8.57 -6.19
CA PHE A 56 -1.07 -7.12 -6.08
C PHE A 56 -2.14 -6.52 -6.99
N ILE A 57 -2.92 -5.56 -6.48
CA ILE A 57 -4.02 -4.94 -7.20
C ILE A 57 -3.79 -3.43 -7.24
N HIS A 58 -3.52 -2.91 -8.43
CA HIS A 58 -3.56 -1.47 -8.70
C HIS A 58 -4.92 -1.13 -9.28
N TRP A 59 -5.72 -0.40 -8.51
CA TRP A 59 -7.07 0.00 -8.89
C TRP A 59 -7.39 1.39 -8.34
N GLY A 60 -7.95 2.26 -9.17
CA GLY A 60 -8.25 3.65 -8.83
C GLY A 60 -8.81 4.41 -10.01
N VAL A 61 -8.88 5.75 -9.91
CA VAL A 61 -9.46 6.61 -10.95
C VAL A 61 -8.76 6.45 -12.30
N TYR A 62 -7.46 6.19 -12.31
CA TYR A 62 -6.68 5.88 -13.51
C TYR A 62 -7.18 4.65 -14.29
N SER A 63 -7.98 3.77 -13.67
CA SER A 63 -8.61 2.65 -14.36
C SER A 63 -9.76 3.08 -15.28
N VAL A 64 -10.39 4.24 -15.05
CA VAL A 64 -11.49 4.76 -15.88
C VAL A 64 -11.07 5.01 -17.34
N PRO A 65 -10.02 5.79 -17.64
CA PRO A 65 -9.57 5.94 -19.03
C PRO A 65 -9.00 4.64 -19.62
N SER A 66 -8.61 3.66 -18.79
CA SER A 66 -8.12 2.34 -19.23
C SER A 66 -7.00 2.45 -20.29
N PHE A 67 -6.10 3.42 -20.14
CA PHE A 67 -5.04 3.69 -21.10
C PHE A 67 -3.67 3.79 -20.41
N GLY A 68 -2.69 3.04 -20.89
CA GLY A 68 -1.34 3.07 -20.34
C GLY A 68 -1.24 2.37 -18.98
N SER A 69 -1.10 3.16 -17.90
CA SER A 69 -0.83 2.64 -16.55
C SER A 69 -1.42 3.54 -15.46
N GLU A 70 -1.26 3.13 -14.20
CA GLU A 70 -1.59 3.91 -13.00
C GLU A 70 -0.86 5.27 -12.93
N TRP A 71 0.18 5.47 -13.74
CA TRP A 71 0.87 6.75 -13.96
C TRP A 71 0.16 7.67 -14.97
N PHE A 72 -1.12 7.44 -15.25
CA PHE A 72 -1.87 8.20 -16.26
C PHE A 72 -1.77 9.70 -16.06
N TRP A 73 -2.04 10.19 -14.85
CA TRP A 73 -1.98 11.63 -14.55
C TRP A 73 -0.58 12.19 -14.77
N TRP A 74 0.46 11.50 -14.30
CA TRP A 74 1.83 11.97 -14.48
C TRP A 74 2.25 12.04 -15.94
N ASN A 75 1.91 11.01 -16.73
CA ASN A 75 2.21 11.01 -18.15
C ASN A 75 1.42 12.09 -18.90
N TRP A 76 0.17 12.34 -18.55
CA TRP A 76 -0.66 13.34 -19.21
C TRP A 76 -0.34 14.78 -18.77
N GLN A 77 -0.31 15.05 -17.47
CA GLN A 77 -0.22 16.39 -16.89
C GLN A 77 1.15 16.72 -16.28
N GLY A 78 1.91 15.71 -15.85
CA GLY A 78 3.22 15.91 -15.23
C GLY A 78 4.33 16.14 -16.25
N ILE A 79 4.44 15.25 -17.24
CA ILE A 79 5.50 15.27 -18.27
C ILE A 79 4.99 15.52 -19.69
N TYR A 80 3.67 15.69 -19.87
CA TYR A 80 3.04 15.94 -21.17
C TYR A 80 3.45 14.95 -22.27
N ASN A 81 3.43 13.66 -21.95
CA ASN A 81 3.72 12.59 -22.88
C ASN A 81 2.74 12.64 -24.07
N GLU A 82 3.29 12.70 -25.28
CA GLU A 82 2.52 12.89 -26.52
C GLU A 82 1.42 11.84 -26.71
N ASN A 83 1.65 10.57 -26.34
CA ASN A 83 0.64 9.52 -26.49
C ASN A 83 -0.58 9.75 -25.59
N TYR A 84 -0.35 10.23 -24.36
CA TYR A 84 -1.41 10.50 -23.39
C TYR A 84 -2.15 11.79 -23.74
N THR A 85 -1.43 12.83 -24.14
CA THR A 85 -2.02 14.09 -24.60
C THR A 85 -2.90 13.88 -25.84
N ASN A 86 -2.39 13.16 -26.85
CA ASN A 86 -3.17 12.82 -28.06
C ASN A 86 -4.39 11.95 -27.74
N TYR A 87 -4.25 10.99 -26.81
CA TYR A 87 -5.39 10.20 -26.35
C TYR A 87 -6.46 11.09 -25.71
N MET A 88 -6.07 12.04 -24.86
CA MET A 88 -7.00 12.95 -24.20
C MET A 88 -7.69 13.89 -25.18
N GLU A 89 -6.96 14.48 -26.12
CA GLU A 89 -7.51 15.37 -27.15
C GLU A 89 -8.52 14.69 -28.08
N ARG A 90 -8.33 13.38 -28.36
CA ARG A 90 -9.22 12.61 -29.24
C ARG A 90 -10.50 12.13 -28.57
N ASN A 91 -10.44 11.83 -27.27
CA ASN A 91 -11.51 11.14 -26.56
C ASN A 91 -12.28 12.02 -25.58
N TYR A 92 -11.71 13.17 -25.16
CA TYR A 92 -12.30 14.04 -24.15
C TYR A 92 -12.38 15.49 -24.64
N ARG A 93 -13.32 16.24 -24.07
CA ARG A 93 -13.52 17.65 -24.44
C ARG A 93 -12.30 18.50 -24.05
N PRO A 94 -12.02 19.61 -24.77
CA PRO A 94 -11.04 20.59 -24.33
C PRO A 94 -11.31 21.07 -22.89
N GLY A 95 -10.26 21.17 -22.09
CA GLY A 95 -10.34 21.59 -20.68
C GLY A 95 -10.77 20.50 -19.69
N PHE A 96 -10.92 19.25 -20.13
CA PHE A 96 -11.15 18.12 -19.22
C PHE A 96 -9.98 17.96 -18.24
N THR A 97 -10.31 17.74 -16.98
CA THR A 97 -9.39 17.55 -15.86
C THR A 97 -9.41 16.10 -15.38
N TYR A 98 -8.34 15.64 -14.74
CA TYR A 98 -8.29 14.26 -14.25
C TYR A 98 -9.36 13.95 -13.19
N GLN A 99 -9.74 14.94 -12.39
CA GLN A 99 -10.77 14.80 -11.38
C GLN A 99 -12.14 14.46 -11.98
N GLU A 100 -12.38 14.85 -13.23
CA GLU A 100 -13.63 14.55 -13.95
C GLU A 100 -13.76 13.06 -14.33
N PHE A 101 -12.70 12.25 -14.16
CA PHE A 101 -12.82 10.78 -14.25
C PHE A 101 -13.44 10.15 -13.01
N ALA A 102 -13.34 10.77 -11.84
CA ALA A 102 -13.73 10.14 -10.58
C ALA A 102 -15.21 9.74 -10.51
N PRO A 103 -16.19 10.53 -11.03
CA PRO A 103 -17.59 10.11 -11.06
C PRO A 103 -17.84 8.81 -11.83
N ASP A 104 -17.03 8.52 -12.85
CA ASP A 104 -17.16 7.32 -13.68
C ASP A 104 -16.48 6.09 -13.05
N PHE A 105 -15.74 6.25 -11.95
CA PHE A 105 -15.18 5.15 -11.17
C PHE A 105 -16.26 4.51 -10.26
N THR A 106 -17.31 3.96 -10.87
CA THR A 106 -18.51 3.48 -10.16
C THR A 106 -18.32 2.11 -9.50
N ALA A 107 -17.33 1.33 -9.95
CA ALA A 107 -17.12 -0.05 -9.52
C ALA A 107 -18.41 -0.91 -9.64
N GLU A 108 -19.19 -0.70 -10.70
CA GLU A 108 -20.51 -1.31 -10.88
C GLU A 108 -20.49 -2.84 -10.82
N LEU A 109 -19.47 -3.47 -11.40
CA LEU A 109 -19.30 -4.93 -11.45
C LEU A 109 -18.41 -5.48 -10.33
N PHE A 110 -18.07 -4.67 -9.32
CA PHE A 110 -17.22 -5.13 -8.23
C PHE A 110 -18.03 -5.96 -7.21
N ASP A 111 -17.79 -7.28 -7.23
CA ASP A 111 -18.17 -8.21 -6.15
C ASP A 111 -16.93 -8.65 -5.35
N PRO A 112 -16.79 -8.21 -4.09
CA PRO A 112 -15.64 -8.56 -3.26
C PRO A 112 -15.58 -10.06 -2.91
N LYS A 113 -16.71 -10.79 -2.91
CA LYS A 113 -16.72 -12.23 -2.64
C LYS A 113 -16.17 -13.02 -3.82
N GLU A 114 -16.58 -12.66 -5.03
CA GLU A 114 -16.05 -13.27 -6.26
C GLU A 114 -14.53 -13.05 -6.34
N TRP A 115 -14.07 -11.84 -6.03
CA TRP A 115 -12.63 -11.54 -5.98
C TRP A 115 -11.91 -12.41 -4.94
N ALA A 116 -12.44 -12.51 -3.72
CA ALA A 116 -11.86 -13.35 -2.67
C ALA A 116 -11.76 -14.83 -3.10
N GLU A 117 -12.80 -15.36 -3.74
CA GLU A 117 -12.82 -16.73 -4.28
C GLU A 117 -11.78 -16.93 -5.39
N ILE A 118 -11.67 -15.99 -6.33
CA ILE A 118 -10.65 -16.04 -7.40
C ILE A 118 -9.24 -16.03 -6.79
N PHE A 119 -9.00 -15.19 -5.79
CA PHE A 119 -7.70 -15.09 -5.14
C PHE A 119 -7.34 -16.37 -4.39
N GLU A 120 -8.28 -17.00 -3.68
CA GLU A 120 -8.04 -18.25 -2.98
C GLU A 120 -7.78 -19.40 -3.97
N ASN A 121 -8.57 -19.46 -5.05
CA ASN A 121 -8.42 -20.47 -6.11
C ASN A 121 -7.12 -20.32 -6.91
N SER A 122 -6.52 -19.13 -6.93
CA SER A 122 -5.20 -18.91 -7.55
C SER A 122 -4.05 -19.58 -6.79
N GLY A 123 -4.26 -19.97 -5.53
CA GLY A 123 -3.22 -20.49 -4.63
C GLY A 123 -2.39 -19.41 -3.94
N ALA A 124 -2.67 -18.12 -4.19
CA ALA A 124 -2.08 -17.03 -3.43
C ALA A 124 -2.34 -17.19 -1.92
N GLN A 125 -1.45 -16.64 -1.11
CA GLN A 125 -1.56 -16.68 0.35
C GLN A 125 -1.87 -15.31 0.95
N TYR A 126 -1.69 -14.24 0.17
CA TYR A 126 -2.04 -12.88 0.56
C TYR A 126 -2.40 -12.01 -0.64
N VAL A 127 -3.13 -10.93 -0.38
CA VAL A 127 -3.54 -9.94 -1.39
C VAL A 127 -3.18 -8.56 -0.89
N VAL A 128 -2.62 -7.70 -1.75
CA VAL A 128 -2.30 -6.30 -1.45
C VAL A 128 -3.08 -5.40 -2.40
N LEU A 129 -4.02 -4.63 -1.86
CA LEU A 129 -4.80 -3.65 -2.62
C LEU A 129 -4.21 -2.24 -2.47
N THR A 130 -4.12 -1.47 -3.55
CA THR A 130 -3.85 -0.02 -3.48
C THR A 130 -4.93 0.68 -2.68
N SER A 131 -4.64 1.04 -1.42
CA SER A 131 -5.53 1.89 -0.63
C SER A 131 -5.61 3.28 -1.27
N LYS A 132 -4.45 3.84 -1.63
CA LYS A 132 -4.26 5.14 -2.27
C LYS A 132 -2.99 5.09 -3.12
N HIS A 133 -3.08 5.50 -4.38
CA HIS A 133 -1.93 5.64 -5.27
C HIS A 133 -1.43 7.10 -5.31
N HIS A 134 -0.49 7.42 -6.22
CA HIS A 134 0.13 8.74 -6.32
C HIS A 134 -0.82 9.88 -6.73
N ASP A 135 -2.00 9.56 -7.27
CA ASP A 135 -3.05 10.55 -7.54
C ASP A 135 -3.83 10.95 -6.26
N GLY A 136 -3.52 10.33 -5.12
CA GLY A 136 -4.11 10.66 -3.83
C GLY A 136 -5.55 10.19 -3.66
N TYR A 137 -6.14 9.48 -4.63
CA TYR A 137 -7.51 9.00 -4.52
C TYR A 137 -7.58 7.80 -3.58
N ALA A 138 -8.33 7.93 -2.49
CA ALA A 138 -8.47 6.88 -1.48
C ALA A 138 -9.63 5.92 -1.82
N LEU A 139 -9.39 4.61 -1.77
CA LEU A 139 -10.41 3.57 -1.97
C LEU A 139 -11.27 3.28 -0.71
N TRP A 140 -11.24 4.19 0.27
CA TRP A 140 -11.98 4.10 1.53
C TRP A 140 -12.46 5.50 1.94
N PRO A 141 -13.46 5.63 2.84
CA PRO A 141 -13.98 6.93 3.29
C PRO A 141 -12.98 7.67 4.21
N SER A 142 -11.85 8.09 3.68
CA SER A 142 -10.79 8.71 4.47
C SER A 142 -11.19 10.07 5.00
N LYS A 143 -10.93 10.31 6.28
CA LYS A 143 -11.09 11.64 6.90
C LYS A 143 -10.09 12.68 6.37
N TYR A 144 -9.04 12.23 5.70
CA TYR A 144 -7.94 13.08 5.23
C TYR A 144 -7.95 13.28 3.70
N SER A 145 -8.82 12.57 2.97
CA SER A 145 -9.08 12.73 1.52
C SER A 145 -10.51 13.21 1.23
N PHE A 146 -10.99 14.22 1.97
CA PHE A 146 -12.36 14.73 1.81
C PHE A 146 -12.63 15.14 0.35
N GLY A 147 -13.71 14.59 -0.23
CA GLY A 147 -14.10 14.85 -1.61
C GLY A 147 -13.23 14.18 -2.68
N TRP A 148 -12.21 13.42 -2.29
CA TRP A 148 -11.30 12.71 -3.20
C TRP A 148 -11.08 11.27 -2.74
N ASN A 149 -12.18 10.55 -2.54
CA ASN A 149 -12.20 9.15 -2.16
C ASN A 149 -13.43 8.42 -2.71
N SER A 150 -13.41 7.09 -2.71
CA SER A 150 -14.45 6.23 -3.27
C SER A 150 -15.81 6.34 -2.62
N LYS A 151 -15.90 6.84 -1.38
CA LYS A 151 -17.19 7.06 -0.73
C LYS A 151 -17.83 8.37 -1.17
N ASP A 152 -17.03 9.42 -1.29
CA ASP A 152 -17.51 10.76 -1.60
C ASP A 152 -17.81 10.96 -3.09
N VAL A 153 -17.03 10.34 -4.00
CA VAL A 153 -17.19 10.46 -5.45
C VAL A 153 -16.86 9.14 -6.15
N GLY A 154 -17.66 8.76 -7.16
CA GLY A 154 -17.49 7.52 -7.92
C GLY A 154 -18.38 6.41 -7.36
N SER A 155 -17.77 5.35 -6.82
CA SER A 155 -18.49 4.12 -6.43
C SER A 155 -19.44 4.29 -5.23
N HIS A 156 -19.25 5.34 -4.44
CA HIS A 156 -19.95 5.57 -3.17
C HIS A 156 -19.85 4.41 -2.17
N ARG A 157 -18.74 3.67 -2.24
CA ARG A 157 -18.45 2.44 -1.48
C ARG A 157 -17.17 2.56 -0.67
N ASP A 158 -17.08 1.80 0.42
CA ASP A 158 -15.82 1.55 1.12
C ASP A 158 -15.17 0.30 0.50
N LEU A 159 -14.44 0.49 -0.60
CA LEU A 159 -13.93 -0.61 -1.41
C LEU A 159 -12.86 -1.42 -0.65
N VAL A 160 -12.03 -0.74 0.15
CA VAL A 160 -11.06 -1.40 1.05
C VAL A 160 -11.80 -2.26 2.09
N GLY A 161 -12.78 -1.68 2.79
CA GLY A 161 -13.53 -2.37 3.82
C GLY A 161 -14.29 -3.59 3.29
N GLU A 162 -14.95 -3.44 2.15
CA GLU A 162 -15.72 -4.50 1.51
C GLU A 162 -14.84 -5.67 1.05
N LEU A 163 -13.70 -5.40 0.41
CA LEU A 163 -12.77 -6.45 -0.01
C LEU A 163 -12.14 -7.17 1.19
N ARG A 164 -11.69 -6.39 2.19
CA ARG A 164 -11.12 -6.92 3.43
C ARG A 164 -12.09 -7.87 4.11
N ASP A 165 -13.36 -7.46 4.22
CA ASP A 165 -14.38 -8.26 4.88
C ASP A 165 -14.68 -9.55 4.12
N ALA A 166 -14.71 -9.51 2.79
CA ALA A 166 -14.88 -10.72 1.98
C ALA A 166 -13.71 -11.69 2.13
N ILE A 167 -12.47 -11.19 2.09
CA ILE A 167 -11.26 -12.01 2.27
C ILE A 167 -11.25 -12.66 3.65
N VAL A 168 -11.43 -11.89 4.72
CA VAL A 168 -11.33 -12.39 6.10
C VAL A 168 -12.45 -13.35 6.46
N LYS A 169 -13.66 -13.16 5.92
CA LYS A 169 -14.82 -14.01 6.24
C LYS A 169 -14.84 -15.32 5.46
N ASN A 170 -14.33 -15.32 4.23
CA ASN A 170 -14.55 -16.43 3.30
C ASN A 170 -13.30 -17.24 2.97
N THR A 171 -12.10 -16.73 3.28
CA THR A 171 -10.84 -17.35 2.83
C THR A 171 -9.80 -17.42 3.96
N LYS A 172 -8.67 -18.08 3.70
CA LYS A 172 -7.49 -18.05 4.58
C LYS A 172 -6.42 -17.01 4.18
N LEU A 173 -6.69 -16.23 3.13
CA LEU A 173 -5.74 -15.24 2.62
C LEU A 173 -5.45 -14.16 3.67
N LYS A 174 -4.20 -13.70 3.71
CA LYS A 174 -3.86 -12.47 4.44
C LYS A 174 -4.24 -11.25 3.60
N PHE A 175 -4.79 -10.24 4.27
CA PHE A 175 -5.17 -8.99 3.63
C PHE A 175 -4.09 -7.93 3.84
N GLY A 176 -3.66 -7.26 2.78
CA GLY A 176 -2.65 -6.23 2.78
C GLY A 176 -3.10 -4.98 2.06
N LEU A 177 -2.45 -3.86 2.37
CA LEU A 177 -2.70 -2.57 1.75
C LEU A 177 -1.40 -1.96 1.25
N TYR A 178 -1.43 -1.50 0.01
CA TYR A 178 -0.47 -0.56 -0.53
C TYR A 178 -0.88 0.86 -0.17
N HIS A 179 0.07 1.72 0.14
CA HIS A 179 -0.17 3.13 0.38
C HIS A 179 0.96 4.00 -0.18
N SER A 180 0.62 4.91 -1.10
CA SER A 180 1.55 5.92 -1.60
C SER A 180 1.85 6.98 -0.54
N LEU A 181 3.13 7.19 -0.24
CA LEU A 181 3.60 8.23 0.67
C LEU A 181 3.46 9.62 0.05
N TYR A 182 3.78 9.79 -1.23
CA TYR A 182 3.60 11.07 -1.94
C TYR A 182 2.31 11.16 -2.75
N GLU A 183 1.93 12.39 -3.10
CA GLU A 183 0.78 12.68 -3.96
C GLU A 183 1.14 13.76 -4.98
N TRP A 184 0.89 13.51 -6.27
CA TRP A 184 1.35 14.37 -7.36
C TRP A 184 0.89 15.83 -7.25
N PHE A 185 -0.37 16.04 -6.89
CA PHE A 185 -1.01 17.36 -6.92
C PHE A 185 -1.61 17.77 -5.57
N ASN A 186 -1.21 17.11 -4.47
CA ASN A 186 -1.66 17.51 -3.14
C ASN A 186 -1.02 18.86 -2.75
N PRO A 187 -1.81 19.89 -2.39
CA PRO A 187 -1.26 21.20 -2.05
C PRO A 187 -0.30 21.20 -0.87
N LEU A 188 -0.46 20.30 0.11
CA LEU A 188 0.46 20.20 1.25
C LEU A 188 1.80 19.60 0.81
N TYR A 189 1.78 18.54 0.00
CA TYR A 189 3.00 17.95 -0.54
C TYR A 189 3.77 18.93 -1.40
N LEU A 190 3.08 19.64 -2.32
CA LEU A 190 3.69 20.65 -3.16
C LEU A 190 4.31 21.81 -2.36
N LYS A 191 3.68 22.20 -1.23
CA LYS A 191 4.26 23.21 -0.31
C LYS A 191 5.50 22.70 0.40
N ASP A 192 5.48 21.48 0.93
CA ASP A 192 6.65 20.89 1.56
C ASP A 192 7.80 20.74 0.54
N LYS A 193 7.50 20.26 -0.68
CA LYS A 193 8.46 20.17 -1.79
C LYS A 193 9.04 21.54 -2.17
N ALA A 194 8.22 22.59 -2.26
CA ALA A 194 8.68 23.96 -2.51
C ALA A 194 9.57 24.50 -1.37
N SER A 195 9.46 23.96 -0.16
CA SER A 195 10.32 24.26 0.98
C SER A 195 11.57 23.36 1.06
N ASN A 196 11.90 22.62 0.00
CA ASN A 196 12.95 21.59 -0.02
C ASN A 196 12.78 20.56 1.11
N PHE A 197 11.54 20.15 1.40
CA PHE A 197 11.20 19.15 2.42
C PHE A 197 11.65 19.50 3.85
N THR A 198 11.92 20.78 4.14
CA THR A 198 12.24 21.24 5.50
C THR A 198 11.02 21.28 6.43
N SER A 199 9.84 21.55 5.87
CA SER A 199 8.54 21.36 6.52
C SER A 199 8.08 19.92 6.32
N LYS A 200 7.48 19.30 7.36
CA LYS A 200 6.87 17.95 7.32
C LYS A 200 5.35 18.02 7.47
N HIS A 201 4.73 19.10 6.99
CA HIS A 201 3.32 19.37 7.24
C HIS A 201 2.42 18.37 6.52
N PHE A 202 2.75 17.98 5.29
CA PHE A 202 2.05 16.93 4.56
C PHE A 202 2.15 15.59 5.30
N VAL A 203 3.35 15.19 5.73
CA VAL A 203 3.54 13.92 6.45
C VAL A 203 2.67 13.87 7.71
N ARG A 204 2.74 14.89 8.56
CA ARG A 204 2.06 14.90 9.86
C ARG A 204 0.55 15.09 9.80
N ASN A 205 0.02 15.73 8.75
CA ASN A 205 -1.41 16.05 8.66
C ASN A 205 -2.16 15.23 7.60
N LYS A 206 -1.45 14.45 6.79
CA LYS A 206 -2.02 13.63 5.71
C LYS A 206 -1.52 12.19 5.78
N VAL A 207 -0.23 11.96 5.52
CA VAL A 207 0.31 10.60 5.33
C VAL A 207 0.23 9.77 6.60
N TRP A 208 0.77 10.27 7.72
CA TRP A 208 0.75 9.56 9.00
C TRP A 208 -0.67 9.26 9.48
N PRO A 209 -1.58 10.25 9.55
CA PRO A 209 -2.94 10.00 10.01
C PRO A 209 -3.72 9.03 9.12
N GLU A 210 -3.52 9.06 7.79
CA GLU A 210 -4.12 8.08 6.87
C GLU A 210 -3.61 6.67 7.11
N MET A 211 -2.28 6.50 7.22
CA MET A 211 -1.71 5.19 7.49
C MET A 211 -2.18 4.64 8.85
N GLN A 212 -2.27 5.49 9.88
CA GLN A 212 -2.84 5.09 11.16
C GLN A 212 -4.32 4.73 11.05
N GLU A 213 -5.10 5.46 10.25
CA GLU A 213 -6.51 5.20 9.98
C GLU A 213 -6.71 3.83 9.32
N ILE A 214 -6.00 3.54 8.22
CA ILE A 214 -6.16 2.26 7.52
C ILE A 214 -5.67 1.08 8.36
N VAL A 215 -4.57 1.26 9.11
CA VAL A 215 -4.03 0.22 10.00
C VAL A 215 -5.01 -0.08 11.14
N SER A 216 -5.58 0.96 11.74
CA SER A 216 -6.49 0.80 12.88
C SER A 216 -7.85 0.24 12.46
N THR A 217 -8.35 0.66 11.30
CA THR A 217 -9.69 0.32 10.80
C THR A 217 -9.70 -1.06 10.15
N TYR A 218 -8.81 -1.29 9.18
CA TYR A 218 -8.86 -2.48 8.34
C TYR A 218 -7.94 -3.61 8.81
N LYS A 219 -6.98 -3.29 9.69
CA LYS A 219 -6.05 -4.25 10.30
C LYS A 219 -5.36 -5.12 9.24
N PRO A 220 -4.67 -4.51 8.25
CA PRO A 220 -3.94 -5.26 7.25
C PRO A 220 -2.78 -6.02 7.91
N GLU A 221 -2.39 -7.14 7.30
CA GLU A 221 -1.22 -7.95 7.64
C GLU A 221 0.00 -7.60 6.77
N VAL A 222 -0.19 -6.88 5.67
CA VAL A 222 0.90 -6.23 4.92
C VAL A 222 0.58 -4.74 4.79
N LEU A 223 1.53 -3.88 5.14
CA LEU A 223 1.49 -2.46 4.80
C LEU A 223 2.65 -2.18 3.84
N TRP A 224 2.31 -1.98 2.57
CA TRP A 224 3.26 -1.79 1.49
C TRP A 224 3.34 -0.31 1.13
N SER A 225 4.40 0.35 1.58
CA SER A 225 4.65 1.76 1.29
C SER A 225 5.28 1.96 -0.09
N ASP A 226 5.04 3.08 -0.73
CA ASP A 226 5.68 3.45 -1.99
C ASP A 226 5.81 4.96 -2.13
N GLY A 227 6.54 5.43 -3.14
CA GLY A 227 6.54 6.85 -3.41
C GLY A 227 7.52 7.65 -2.55
N ASP A 228 8.50 6.96 -2.00
CA ASP A 228 9.45 7.48 -1.03
C ASP A 228 10.66 8.18 -1.66
N TRP A 229 10.90 7.96 -2.96
CA TRP A 229 12.16 8.28 -3.65
C TRP A 229 12.59 9.75 -3.68
N GLU A 230 11.68 10.72 -3.51
CA GLU A 230 12.04 12.15 -3.59
C GLU A 230 12.85 12.63 -2.38
N THR A 231 12.73 11.94 -1.24
CA THR A 231 13.29 12.38 0.04
C THR A 231 13.60 11.20 0.97
N ASP A 232 14.39 11.43 2.00
CA ASP A 232 14.84 10.40 2.94
C ASP A 232 13.78 10.03 3.99
N GLU A 233 14.10 9.02 4.80
CA GLU A 233 13.24 8.53 5.88
C GLU A 233 12.96 9.56 6.97
N ASP A 234 13.80 10.60 7.08
CA ASP A 234 13.63 11.63 8.10
C ASP A 234 12.46 12.54 7.72
N TYR A 235 12.32 12.95 6.45
CA TYR A 235 11.12 13.69 6.03
C TYR A 235 9.85 12.87 6.27
N TRP A 236 9.85 11.60 5.86
CA TRP A 236 8.71 10.70 5.97
C TRP A 236 8.35 10.32 7.42
N GLU A 237 9.23 10.62 8.38
CA GLU A 237 9.10 10.18 9.79
C GLU A 237 8.85 8.67 9.89
N SER A 238 9.56 7.92 9.03
CA SER A 238 9.29 6.50 8.83
C SER A 238 9.68 5.66 10.03
N LYS A 239 10.82 5.97 10.67
CA LYS A 239 11.29 5.26 11.86
C LYS A 239 10.29 5.42 13.01
N GLU A 240 9.76 6.62 13.21
CA GLU A 240 8.74 6.91 14.21
C GLU A 240 7.42 6.19 13.88
N PHE A 241 7.04 6.12 12.60
CA PHE A 241 5.84 5.42 12.18
C PHE A 241 5.96 3.91 12.43
N LEU A 242 7.06 3.30 12.01
CA LEU A 242 7.32 1.88 12.16
C LEU A 242 7.43 1.50 13.65
N ALA A 243 8.05 2.33 14.47
CA ALA A 243 8.04 2.15 15.93
C ALA A 243 6.61 2.18 16.50
N TRP A 244 5.75 3.10 16.05
CA TRP A 244 4.33 3.07 16.44
C TRP A 244 3.64 1.78 15.94
N LEU A 245 3.89 1.39 14.69
CA LEU A 245 3.27 0.24 14.04
C LEU A 245 3.59 -1.06 14.78
N TYR A 246 4.85 -1.26 15.17
CA TYR A 246 5.30 -2.49 15.82
C TYR A 246 5.06 -2.53 17.33
N ASN A 247 4.80 -1.38 17.97
CA ASN A 247 4.56 -1.34 19.42
C ASN A 247 3.07 -1.18 19.77
N LYS A 248 2.34 -0.34 19.05
CA LYS A 248 1.03 0.17 19.49
C LYS A 248 -0.12 -0.25 18.58
N SER A 249 0.13 -0.54 17.31
CA SER A 249 -0.94 -0.88 16.37
C SER A 249 -1.69 -2.17 16.77
N PRO A 250 -2.95 -2.36 16.31
CA PRO A 250 -3.70 -3.59 16.54
C PRO A 250 -3.11 -4.81 15.81
N VAL A 251 -2.25 -4.59 14.81
CA VAL A 251 -1.64 -5.63 13.95
C VAL A 251 -0.16 -5.84 14.24
N ARG A 252 0.36 -5.23 15.29
CA ARG A 252 1.79 -5.25 15.67
C ARG A 252 2.44 -6.63 15.73
N LYS A 253 1.68 -7.72 15.87
CA LYS A 253 2.22 -9.10 15.92
C LYS A 253 2.30 -9.79 14.56
N THR A 254 1.54 -9.31 13.57
CA THR A 254 1.35 -10.01 12.28
C THR A 254 1.73 -9.15 11.09
N ILE A 255 1.73 -7.82 11.24
CA ILE A 255 2.05 -6.88 10.17
C ILE A 255 3.47 -7.08 9.64
N VAL A 256 3.56 -7.02 8.32
CA VAL A 256 4.76 -7.01 7.48
C VAL A 256 4.84 -5.68 6.75
N THR A 257 6.02 -5.10 6.65
CA THR A 257 6.28 -3.89 5.86
C THR A 257 7.35 -4.12 4.81
N ASN A 258 7.24 -3.47 3.66
CA ASN A 258 8.29 -3.53 2.63
C ASN A 258 9.48 -2.60 2.94
N ASP A 259 10.32 -2.35 1.94
CA ASP A 259 11.59 -1.64 2.05
C ASP A 259 11.59 -0.21 1.47
N ARG A 260 10.41 0.41 1.31
CA ARG A 260 10.24 1.71 0.64
C ARG A 260 9.83 2.83 1.59
N TRP A 261 10.66 3.04 2.60
CA TRP A 261 10.38 3.98 3.70
C TRP A 261 11.19 5.27 3.62
N GLY A 262 11.86 5.54 2.49
CA GLY A 262 12.70 6.71 2.29
C GLY A 262 13.81 6.42 1.29
N ARG A 263 14.26 7.46 0.59
CA ARG A 263 15.39 7.34 -0.35
C ARG A 263 16.60 6.71 0.33
N GLY A 264 16.97 5.53 -0.15
CA GLY A 264 18.13 4.78 0.34
C GLY A 264 17.82 3.69 1.37
N THR A 265 16.54 3.48 1.71
CA THR A 265 16.05 2.40 2.58
C THR A 265 15.84 1.07 1.84
N GLY A 266 15.65 1.13 0.51
CA GLY A 266 15.49 -0.05 -0.34
C GLY A 266 16.60 -1.08 -0.17
N CYS A 267 16.20 -2.34 -0.06
CA CYS A 267 17.02 -3.53 0.20
C CYS A 267 17.82 -3.48 1.51
N LYS A 268 17.50 -2.57 2.44
CA LYS A 268 18.21 -2.43 3.73
C LYS A 268 17.29 -2.55 4.94
N HIS A 269 16.12 -1.92 4.89
CA HIS A 269 15.19 -1.83 6.01
C HIS A 269 13.82 -2.33 5.59
N GLY A 270 13.14 -3.11 6.41
CA GLY A 270 11.86 -3.73 6.07
C GLY A 270 11.86 -5.26 6.23
N ASP A 271 10.67 -5.85 6.14
CA ASP A 271 10.44 -7.29 6.30
C ASP A 271 10.50 -8.07 4.98
N SER A 272 10.36 -7.39 3.83
CA SER A 272 10.28 -8.01 2.49
C SER A 272 11.29 -7.46 1.51
#